data_AF-A0AAJ0CEM2-F1
#
_entry.id   AF-A0AAJ0CEM2-F1
#
_cell.length_a   1.000
_cell.length_b   1.000
_cell.length_c   1.000
_cell.angle_alpha   90.00
_cell.angle_beta   90.00
_cell.angle_gamma   90.00
#
_symmetry.space_group_name_H-M   'P 1'
#
loop_
_entity.id
_entity.type
_entity.pdbx_description
1 polymer ?
#
loop_
_entity_poly.entity_id
_entity_poly.type
_entity_poly.pdbx_seq_one_letter_code
_entity_poly.pdbx_strand_id
1 'polypeptide(L)'
;METHDEFEPEWVWADDEGTNVYAQGYGRHLTVIFSFSADKHNPPTSLANRVCTKYEGLETEDPASTFPTIADLHTAIWGAIRHAWPHCVSHPDLRTKLDAVVGVESIDSSVDKITWNIHSHPRFPQFVQNLADESLDTPASPGKLVDFASLIRYEQLGGRGCTTRVLLPTGESSVFKGVDFRTALQYSDDEGDKIIRNLISNWRREYNTLQQMPTYPNVLPPPPTLATIQRPDRSAMPVICGGLSPFYPGGNAASRINDSNKKGVRIALDLKAHWCANMAAAAFHTHRIAKTYHMDIKPGNFVADASDNLILCDWEQHDAPATTLAPEADATSPV
;
A
#
# COMPACT_ATOMS: atom_id res chain seq x y z
N MET A 1 24.04 -2.05 7.11
CA MET A 1 22.91 -2.68 6.41
C MET A 1 22.31 -3.66 7.40
N GLU A 2 21.19 -3.31 8.03
CA GLU A 2 20.54 -4.20 8.99
C GLU A 2 20.10 -5.46 8.23
N THR A 3 20.64 -6.61 8.62
CA THR A 3 20.25 -7.91 8.07
C THR A 3 18.96 -8.31 8.75
N HIS A 4 17.82 -7.95 8.15
CA HIS A 4 16.50 -8.44 8.56
C HIS A 4 16.35 -9.91 8.14
N ASP A 5 17.11 -10.80 8.79
CA ASP A 5 17.00 -12.26 8.59
C ASP A 5 15.75 -12.84 9.27
N GLU A 6 15.21 -12.11 10.25
CA GLU A 6 14.00 -12.45 10.98
C GLU A 6 12.74 -11.93 10.27
N PHE A 7 11.61 -12.61 10.50
CA PHE A 7 10.32 -12.24 9.95
C PHE A 7 9.71 -11.06 10.72
N GLU A 8 9.26 -10.05 10.00
CA GLU A 8 8.55 -8.90 10.52
C GLU A 8 7.11 -8.85 9.99
N PRO A 9 6.10 -8.79 10.89
CA PRO A 9 4.71 -8.64 10.50
C PRO A 9 4.42 -7.22 10.01
N GLU A 10 3.63 -7.09 8.94
CA GLU A 10 3.30 -5.78 8.36
C GLU A 10 1.79 -5.48 8.45
N TRP A 11 0.95 -6.29 7.81
CA TRP A 11 -0.46 -5.95 7.63
C TRP A 11 -1.36 -7.19 7.57
N VAL A 12 -2.61 -7.06 8.03
CA VAL A 12 -3.68 -8.07 7.94
C VAL A 12 -4.91 -7.42 7.33
N TRP A 13 -5.57 -8.08 6.39
CA TRP A 13 -6.81 -7.61 5.74
C TRP A 13 -7.68 -8.79 5.29
N ALA A 14 -8.95 -8.56 4.99
CA ALA A 14 -9.82 -9.54 4.34
C ALA A 14 -10.14 -9.11 2.91
N ASP A 15 -10.58 -10.06 2.09
CA ASP A 15 -11.27 -9.74 0.83
C ASP A 15 -12.68 -9.22 1.07
N ASP A 16 -13.28 -8.65 0.02
CA ASP A 16 -14.64 -8.12 0.06
C ASP A 16 -15.71 -9.19 0.32
N GLU A 17 -15.43 -10.45 0.00
CA GLU A 17 -16.33 -11.59 0.27
C GLU A 17 -16.29 -12.08 1.72
N GLY A 18 -15.27 -11.69 2.49
CA GLY A 18 -15.02 -12.19 3.84
C GLY A 18 -14.65 -13.68 3.91
N THR A 19 -14.29 -14.28 2.78
CA THR A 19 -13.95 -15.71 2.69
C THR A 19 -12.47 -15.95 2.90
N ASN A 20 -11.64 -14.94 2.63
CA ASN A 20 -10.20 -15.01 2.82
C ASN A 20 -9.70 -13.85 3.67
N VAL A 21 -8.93 -14.18 4.70
CA VAL A 21 -8.09 -13.21 5.41
C VAL A 21 -6.66 -13.39 4.93
N TYR A 22 -6.03 -12.29 4.55
CA TYR A 22 -4.65 -12.24 4.13
C TYR A 22 -3.79 -11.56 5.18
N ALA A 23 -2.52 -11.91 5.19
CA ALA A 23 -1.50 -11.23 5.96
C ALA A 23 -0.23 -11.05 5.12
N GLN A 24 0.44 -9.93 5.28
CA GLN A 24 1.72 -9.64 4.63
C GLN A 24 2.79 -9.44 5.70
N GLY A 25 3.99 -9.94 5.41
CA GLY A 25 5.18 -9.63 6.18
C GLY A 25 6.43 -9.78 5.33
N TYR A 26 7.56 -9.39 5.90
CA TYR A 26 8.83 -9.36 5.19
C TYR A 26 9.98 -9.92 6.03
N GLY A 27 11.06 -10.28 5.35
CA GLY A 27 12.28 -10.83 5.95
C GLY A 27 13.10 -11.57 4.90
N ARG A 28 14.40 -11.74 5.13
CA ARG A 28 15.34 -12.39 4.17
C ARG A 28 15.24 -11.83 2.75
N HIS A 29 15.02 -10.51 2.64
CA HIS A 29 14.83 -9.78 1.40
C HIS A 29 13.61 -10.24 0.58
N LEU A 30 12.58 -10.77 1.25
CA LEU A 30 11.31 -11.16 0.64
C LEU A 30 10.17 -10.41 1.31
N THR A 31 9.12 -10.17 0.53
CA THR A 31 7.81 -9.75 1.04
C THR A 31 6.79 -10.78 0.56
N VAL A 32 6.12 -11.44 1.49
CA VAL A 32 5.27 -12.62 1.22
C VAL A 32 3.86 -12.35 1.71
N ILE A 33 2.88 -12.79 0.91
CA ILE A 33 1.46 -12.79 1.27
C ILE A 33 1.09 -14.21 1.75
N PHE A 34 0.42 -14.26 2.89
CA PHE A 34 -0.16 -15.45 3.48
C PHE A 34 -1.68 -15.35 3.37
N SER A 35 -2.36 -16.47 3.12
CA SER A 35 -3.82 -16.54 3.07
C SER A 35 -4.36 -17.55 4.08
N PHE A 36 -5.49 -17.18 4.67
CA PHE A 36 -6.31 -18.00 5.55
C PHE A 36 -7.70 -18.05 4.92
N SER A 37 -8.05 -19.20 4.34
CA SER A 37 -9.29 -19.37 3.58
C SER A 37 -10.29 -20.18 4.38
N ALA A 38 -11.51 -19.67 4.53
CA ALA A 38 -12.57 -20.42 5.18
C ALA A 38 -12.98 -21.63 4.33
N ASP A 39 -13.04 -22.80 4.96
CA ASP A 39 -13.48 -24.04 4.30
C ASP A 39 -14.54 -24.74 5.17
N LYS A 40 -15.72 -24.93 4.57
CA LYS A 40 -16.85 -25.65 5.17
C LYS A 40 -16.58 -27.13 5.44
N HIS A 41 -15.57 -27.71 4.79
CA HIS A 41 -15.14 -29.09 4.99
C HIS A 41 -14.23 -29.22 6.22
N ASN A 42 -13.65 -28.12 6.68
CA ASN A 42 -12.86 -28.07 7.90
C ASN A 42 -13.74 -27.75 9.12
N PRO A 43 -13.34 -28.21 10.33
CA PRO A 43 -14.06 -27.85 11.55
C PRO A 43 -14.13 -26.32 11.74
N PRO A 44 -15.21 -25.77 12.33
CA PRO A 44 -15.28 -24.35 12.69
C PRO A 44 -14.13 -23.90 13.61
N THR A 45 -13.57 -24.82 14.38
CA THR A 45 -12.42 -24.60 15.28
C THR A 45 -11.05 -24.60 14.57
N SER A 46 -11.00 -24.88 13.26
CA SER A 46 -9.77 -24.76 12.47
C SER A 46 -9.27 -23.33 12.44
N LEU A 47 -7.95 -23.15 12.30
CA LEU A 47 -7.34 -21.82 12.37
C LEU A 47 -7.95 -20.84 11.35
N ALA A 48 -8.03 -21.25 10.08
CA ALA A 48 -8.54 -20.39 9.01
C ALA A 48 -10.02 -20.01 9.21
N ASN A 49 -10.87 -20.97 9.59
CA ASN A 49 -12.28 -20.69 9.85
C ASN A 49 -12.46 -19.72 11.02
N ARG A 50 -11.72 -19.89 12.12
CA ARG A 50 -11.76 -18.95 13.26
C ARG A 50 -11.27 -17.56 12.89
N VAL A 51 -10.24 -17.49 12.03
CA VAL A 51 -9.68 -16.25 11.52
C VAL A 51 -10.73 -15.47 10.74
N CYS A 52 -11.34 -16.09 9.71
CA CYS A 52 -12.37 -15.44 8.90
C CYS A 52 -13.61 -15.09 9.75
N THR A 53 -14.07 -16.02 10.59
CA THR A 53 -15.22 -15.79 11.49
C THR A 53 -15.04 -14.56 12.36
N LYS A 54 -13.86 -14.40 12.99
CA LYS A 54 -13.60 -13.25 13.85
C LYS A 54 -13.48 -11.95 13.05
N TYR A 55 -12.80 -12.00 11.91
CA TYR A 55 -12.55 -10.81 11.10
C TYR A 55 -13.85 -10.23 10.55
N GLU A 56 -14.75 -11.10 10.07
CA GLU A 56 -16.09 -10.75 9.57
C GLU A 56 -17.12 -10.46 10.68
N GLY A 57 -16.76 -10.69 11.94
CA GLY A 57 -17.66 -10.47 13.07
C GLY A 57 -18.88 -11.40 13.08
N LEU A 58 -18.74 -12.61 12.51
CA LEU A 58 -19.83 -13.59 12.47
C LEU A 58 -20.13 -14.11 13.89
N GLU A 59 -21.41 -14.19 14.23
CA GLU A 59 -21.85 -14.77 15.50
C GLU A 59 -21.69 -16.31 15.47
N THR A 60 -21.14 -16.88 16.55
CA THR A 60 -20.99 -18.33 16.71
C THR A 60 -21.59 -18.81 18.02
N GLU A 61 -22.27 -19.96 18.00
CA GLU A 61 -22.79 -20.61 19.22
C GLU A 61 -21.66 -21.19 20.09
N ASP A 62 -20.60 -21.66 19.44
CA ASP A 62 -19.39 -22.17 20.09
C ASP A 62 -18.32 -21.08 20.20
N PRO A 63 -17.92 -20.67 21.41
CA PRO A 63 -16.84 -19.70 21.60
C PRO A 63 -15.48 -20.16 21.05
N ALA A 64 -15.25 -21.47 20.92
CA ALA A 64 -14.02 -22.01 20.35
C ALA A 64 -13.93 -21.83 18.82
N SER A 65 -15.05 -21.53 18.16
CA SER A 65 -15.13 -21.29 16.71
C SER A 65 -14.75 -19.86 16.31
N THR A 66 -14.32 -19.02 17.26
CA THR A 66 -13.82 -17.66 17.00
C THR A 66 -12.66 -17.30 17.94
N PHE A 67 -12.19 -16.05 17.89
CA PHE A 67 -11.23 -15.50 18.83
C PHE A 67 -11.92 -14.53 19.80
N PRO A 68 -11.49 -14.46 21.08
CA PRO A 68 -12.10 -13.53 22.03
C PRO A 68 -11.91 -12.07 21.60
N THR A 69 -10.70 -11.70 21.17
CA THR A 69 -10.36 -10.34 20.74
C THR A 69 -9.66 -10.32 19.38
N ILE A 70 -9.58 -9.13 18.76
CA ILE A 70 -8.75 -8.91 17.56
C ILE A 70 -7.26 -9.08 17.87
N ALA A 71 -6.82 -8.79 19.10
CA ALA A 71 -5.44 -9.01 19.51
C ALA A 71 -5.10 -10.52 19.56
N ASP A 72 -6.03 -11.36 20.02
CA ASP A 72 -5.87 -12.82 20.01
C ASP A 72 -5.82 -13.36 18.58
N LEU A 73 -6.69 -12.85 17.70
CA LEU A 73 -6.68 -13.15 16.26
C LEU A 73 -5.32 -12.85 15.63
N HIS A 74 -4.81 -11.63 15.81
CA HIS A 74 -3.49 -11.24 15.29
C HIS A 74 -2.37 -12.10 15.88
N THR A 75 -2.43 -12.42 17.17
CA THR A 75 -1.45 -13.29 17.83
C THR A 75 -1.43 -14.68 17.18
N ALA A 76 -2.59 -15.24 16.87
CA ALA A 76 -2.70 -16.54 16.20
C ALA A 76 -2.19 -16.50 14.75
N ILE A 77 -2.60 -15.49 13.96
CA ILE A 77 -2.12 -15.28 12.58
C ILE A 77 -0.59 -15.22 12.55
N TRP A 78 0.00 -14.32 13.36
CA TRP A 78 1.45 -14.13 13.35
C TRP A 78 2.20 -15.29 14.00
N GLY A 79 1.61 -15.97 14.97
CA GLY A 79 2.15 -17.21 15.52
C GLY A 79 2.25 -18.29 14.45
N ALA A 80 1.21 -18.45 13.64
CA ALA A 80 1.18 -19.44 12.58
C ALA A 80 2.16 -19.14 11.44
N ILE A 81 2.23 -17.86 11.02
CA ILE A 81 3.17 -17.43 9.99
C ILE A 81 4.62 -17.62 10.46
N ARG A 82 4.96 -17.29 11.71
CA ARG A 82 6.29 -17.54 12.26
C ARG A 82 6.65 -19.03 12.27
N HIS A 83 5.67 -19.92 12.43
CA HIS A 83 5.88 -21.35 12.32
C HIS A 83 6.14 -21.79 10.88
N ALA A 84 5.37 -21.29 9.91
CA ALA A 84 5.54 -21.63 8.48
C ALA A 84 6.81 -21.00 7.85
N TRP A 85 7.18 -19.80 8.29
CA TRP A 85 8.20 -18.95 7.67
C TRP A 85 9.55 -19.64 7.45
N PRO A 86 10.20 -20.28 8.44
CA PRO A 86 11.50 -20.92 8.24
C PRO A 86 11.49 -22.00 7.16
N HIS A 87 10.32 -22.59 6.88
CA HIS A 87 10.16 -23.69 5.93
C HIS A 87 9.75 -23.22 4.53
N CYS A 88 8.97 -22.14 4.42
CA CYS A 88 8.47 -21.68 3.11
C CYS A 88 9.43 -20.71 2.39
N VAL A 89 10.25 -19.93 3.10
CA VAL A 89 11.09 -18.86 2.52
C VAL A 89 12.18 -19.31 1.56
N SER A 90 12.57 -20.59 1.60
CA SER A 90 13.51 -21.18 0.65
C SER A 90 12.84 -21.61 -0.66
N HIS A 91 11.51 -21.56 -0.75
CA HIS A 91 10.80 -21.99 -1.93
C HIS A 91 11.06 -21.03 -3.11
N PRO A 92 11.44 -21.53 -4.30
CA PRO A 92 11.86 -20.70 -5.42
C PRO A 92 10.75 -19.77 -5.93
N ASP A 93 9.49 -20.20 -5.86
CA ASP A 93 8.36 -19.40 -6.32
C ASP A 93 8.21 -18.09 -5.55
N LEU A 94 8.44 -18.07 -4.23
CA LEU A 94 8.34 -16.83 -3.43
C LEU A 94 9.36 -15.76 -3.84
N ARG A 95 10.41 -16.13 -4.58
CA ARG A 95 11.42 -15.20 -5.10
C ARG A 95 11.16 -14.74 -6.53
N THR A 96 10.36 -15.49 -7.28
CA THR A 96 10.27 -15.35 -8.74
C THR A 96 8.86 -15.04 -9.22
N LYS A 97 7.85 -15.27 -8.39
CA LYS A 97 6.43 -15.13 -8.72
C LYS A 97 5.77 -14.14 -7.76
N LEU A 98 5.25 -13.04 -8.31
CA LEU A 98 4.50 -12.03 -7.55
C LEU A 98 3.12 -12.53 -7.10
N ASP A 99 2.62 -13.59 -7.74
CA ASP A 99 1.35 -14.25 -7.47
C ASP A 99 1.48 -15.43 -6.51
N ALA A 100 2.68 -15.75 -6.04
CA ALA A 100 2.89 -16.82 -5.08
C ALA A 100 2.39 -16.40 -3.68
N VAL A 101 1.37 -17.10 -3.20
CA VAL A 101 0.74 -16.92 -1.89
C VAL A 101 0.96 -18.19 -1.06
N VAL A 102 1.24 -18.02 0.22
CA VAL A 102 1.35 -19.12 1.18
C VAL A 102 -0.01 -19.34 1.83
N GLY A 103 -0.70 -20.41 1.44
CA GLY A 103 -1.91 -20.85 2.14
C GLY A 103 -1.54 -21.47 3.48
N VAL A 104 -2.12 -20.96 4.56
CA VAL A 104 -1.88 -21.45 5.92
C VAL A 104 -3.14 -22.14 6.43
N GLU A 105 -3.00 -23.42 6.76
CA GLU A 105 -4.08 -24.26 7.23
C GLU A 105 -3.72 -24.89 8.58
N SER A 106 -4.74 -25.20 9.38
CA SER A 106 -4.59 -26.07 10.54
C SER A 106 -5.92 -26.76 10.82
N ILE A 107 -5.88 -28.08 10.99
CA ILE A 107 -7.07 -28.90 11.24
C ILE A 107 -7.59 -28.67 12.68
N ASP A 108 -6.76 -28.14 13.59
CA ASP A 108 -7.17 -27.75 14.94
C ASP A 108 -6.52 -26.43 15.41
N SER A 109 -6.74 -26.08 16.67
CA SER A 109 -6.19 -24.86 17.28
C SER A 109 -4.71 -24.97 17.67
N SER A 110 -4.04 -26.09 17.40
CA SER A 110 -2.63 -26.29 17.78
C SER A 110 -1.69 -25.72 16.73
N VAL A 111 -0.75 -24.89 17.19
CA VAL A 111 0.34 -24.36 16.36
C VAL A 111 1.24 -25.50 15.82
N ASP A 112 1.30 -26.63 16.53
CA ASP A 112 2.13 -27.78 16.13
C ASP A 112 1.58 -28.57 14.94
N LYS A 113 0.36 -28.25 14.48
CA LYS A 113 -0.29 -28.91 13.34
C LYS A 113 -0.56 -27.98 12.16
N ILE A 114 0.16 -26.86 12.11
CA ILE A 114 0.06 -25.95 10.98
C ILE A 114 0.65 -26.62 9.75
N THR A 115 -0.18 -26.72 8.72
CA THR A 115 0.22 -27.10 7.37
C THR A 115 0.21 -25.87 6.49
N TRP A 116 1.02 -25.88 5.44
CA TRP A 116 1.07 -24.79 4.49
C TRP A 116 1.37 -25.29 3.09
N ASN A 117 0.90 -24.57 2.09
CA ASN A 117 1.20 -24.80 0.69
C ASN A 117 1.46 -23.47 -0.02
N ILE A 118 2.25 -23.51 -1.09
CA ILE A 118 2.45 -22.34 -1.96
C ILE A 118 1.64 -22.57 -3.22
N HIS A 119 0.87 -21.57 -3.61
CA HIS A 119 0.07 -21.60 -4.83
C HIS A 119 0.15 -20.26 -5.55
N SER A 120 -0.09 -20.29 -6.86
CA SER A 120 -0.33 -19.10 -7.67
C SER A 120 -1.76 -18.63 -7.48
N HIS A 121 -1.96 -17.38 -7.03
CA HIS A 121 -3.29 -16.88 -6.72
C HIS A 121 -4.13 -16.67 -7.99
N PRO A 122 -5.37 -17.20 -8.05
CA PRO A 122 -6.18 -17.22 -9.27
C PRO A 122 -6.59 -15.83 -9.79
N ARG A 123 -6.63 -14.82 -8.91
CA ARG A 123 -6.94 -13.42 -9.29
C ARG A 123 -5.77 -12.67 -9.95
N PHE A 124 -4.55 -13.21 -9.96
CA PHE A 124 -3.39 -12.49 -10.49
C PHE A 124 -3.49 -12.17 -12.00
N PRO A 125 -3.91 -13.10 -12.89
CA PRO A 125 -4.09 -12.77 -14.30
C PRO A 125 -5.08 -11.62 -14.55
N GLN A 126 -6.17 -11.59 -13.79
CA GLN A 126 -7.18 -10.51 -13.86
C GLN A 126 -6.58 -9.17 -13.42
N PHE A 127 -5.81 -9.16 -12.33
CA PHE A 127 -5.07 -7.96 -11.90
C PHE A 127 -4.11 -7.45 -12.98
N VAL A 128 -3.31 -8.33 -13.58
CA VAL A 128 -2.40 -7.96 -14.68
C VAL A 128 -3.19 -7.44 -15.90
N GLN A 129 -4.36 -7.99 -16.19
CA GLN A 129 -5.24 -7.52 -17.26
C GLN A 129 -5.77 -6.11 -16.98
N ASN A 130 -6.16 -5.80 -15.73
CA ASN A 130 -6.58 -4.45 -15.34
C ASN A 130 -5.43 -3.44 -15.48
N LEU A 131 -4.20 -3.83 -15.12
CA LEU A 131 -3.00 -3.01 -15.38
C LEU A 131 -2.69 -2.89 -16.88
N ALA A 132 -3.05 -3.86 -17.71
CA ALA A 132 -2.82 -3.82 -19.15
C ALA A 132 -3.86 -2.98 -19.90
N ASP A 133 -4.92 -2.52 -19.24
CA ASP A 133 -6.02 -1.85 -19.92
C ASP A 133 -5.59 -0.50 -20.50
N GLU A 134 -5.61 -0.42 -21.83
CA GLU A 134 -5.25 0.77 -22.62
C GLU A 134 -6.36 1.82 -22.66
N SER A 135 -7.59 1.47 -22.25
CA SER A 135 -8.68 2.46 -22.08
C SER A 135 -8.42 3.41 -20.91
N LEU A 136 -7.47 3.07 -20.03
CA LEU A 136 -7.02 3.91 -18.93
C LEU A 136 -5.80 4.74 -19.38
N ASP A 137 -5.78 6.03 -19.01
CA ASP A 137 -4.71 6.99 -19.35
C ASP A 137 -3.31 6.42 -19.15
N THR A 138 -2.57 6.13 -20.21
CA THR A 138 -1.25 5.49 -20.06
C THR A 138 -0.20 6.52 -19.59
N PRO A 139 0.70 6.17 -18.65
CA PRO A 139 1.84 7.00 -18.29
C PRO A 139 2.66 7.43 -19.53
N ALA A 140 2.86 8.74 -19.71
CA ALA A 140 3.63 9.25 -20.84
C ALA A 140 5.13 8.91 -20.73
N SER A 141 5.70 8.31 -21.79
CA SER A 141 7.11 7.92 -22.03
C SER A 141 7.82 7.13 -20.91
N PRO A 142 8.48 5.99 -21.21
CA PRO A 142 9.14 5.20 -20.19
C PRO A 142 10.37 5.94 -19.67
N GLY A 143 10.29 6.43 -18.44
CA GLY A 143 11.47 6.65 -17.63
C GLY A 143 12.24 5.34 -17.44
N LYS A 144 13.15 5.30 -16.46
CA LYS A 144 13.82 4.05 -16.10
C LYS A 144 12.74 3.02 -15.68
N LEU A 145 12.85 1.77 -16.13
CA LEU A 145 11.96 0.70 -15.69
C LEU A 145 12.67 -0.17 -14.66
N VAL A 146 11.90 -0.69 -13.69
CA VAL A 146 12.37 -1.67 -12.72
C VAL A 146 11.29 -2.74 -12.54
N ASP A 147 11.71 -4.00 -12.45
CA ASP A 147 10.80 -5.09 -12.14
C ASP A 147 10.34 -4.95 -10.68
N PHE A 148 9.03 -4.89 -10.46
CA PHE A 148 8.43 -4.80 -9.13
C PHE A 148 8.84 -5.98 -8.24
N ALA A 149 9.05 -7.17 -8.82
CA ALA A 149 9.51 -8.35 -8.08
C ALA A 149 10.93 -8.19 -7.50
N SER A 150 11.73 -7.25 -8.03
CA SER A 150 13.07 -6.95 -7.53
C SER A 150 13.10 -5.97 -6.34
N LEU A 151 11.95 -5.39 -5.99
CA LEU A 151 11.82 -4.42 -4.90
C LEU A 151 11.56 -5.15 -3.58
N ILE A 152 12.28 -4.75 -2.52
CA ILE A 152 12.01 -5.23 -1.17
C ILE A 152 11.11 -4.21 -0.49
N ARG A 153 9.91 -4.63 -0.07
CA ARG A 153 8.92 -3.77 0.59
C ARG A 153 9.14 -3.83 2.10
N TYR A 154 9.32 -2.66 2.73
CA TYR A 154 9.66 -2.54 4.15
C TYR A 154 8.52 -1.98 4.99
N GLU A 155 7.94 -0.86 4.58
CA GLU A 155 7.03 -0.12 5.46
C GLU A 155 5.94 0.55 4.62
N GLN A 156 4.69 0.27 4.94
CA GLN A 156 3.56 1.01 4.39
C GLN A 156 3.53 2.43 5.01
N LEU A 157 3.61 3.46 4.18
CA LEU A 157 3.72 4.86 4.61
C LEU A 157 2.35 5.56 4.76
N GLY A 158 1.25 4.80 4.68
CA GLY A 158 -0.14 5.28 4.74
C GLY A 158 -0.72 5.67 3.38
N GLY A 159 -1.90 6.31 3.37
CA GLY A 159 -2.62 6.74 2.16
C GLY A 159 -3.60 5.70 1.59
N ARG A 160 -4.40 6.11 0.59
CA ARG A 160 -5.19 5.19 -0.24
C ARG A 160 -4.26 4.54 -1.28
N GLY A 161 -4.46 3.26 -1.58
CA GLY A 161 -3.56 2.49 -2.45
C GLY A 161 -2.29 1.98 -1.77
N CYS A 162 -1.25 1.66 -2.56
CA CYS A 162 0.02 1.16 -2.06
C CYS A 162 1.11 2.24 -2.14
N THR A 163 1.23 3.02 -1.06
CA THR A 163 2.42 3.86 -0.81
C THR A 163 3.32 3.13 0.19
N THR A 164 4.43 2.60 -0.30
CA THR A 164 5.31 1.72 0.48
C THR A 164 6.76 2.13 0.30
N ARG A 165 7.49 2.21 1.41
CA ARG A 165 8.94 2.33 1.39
C ARG A 165 9.52 1.03 0.85
N VAL A 166 10.32 1.16 -0.21
CA VAL A 166 10.98 0.05 -0.88
C VAL A 166 12.49 0.24 -0.90
N LEU A 167 13.22 -0.85 -0.92
CA LEU A 167 14.65 -0.87 -1.20
C LEU A 167 14.88 -1.37 -2.62
N LEU A 168 15.66 -0.62 -3.38
CA LEU A 168 16.13 -1.05 -4.69
C LEU A 168 17.23 -2.12 -4.53
N PRO A 169 17.49 -2.92 -5.58
CA PRO A 169 18.65 -3.82 -5.61
C PRO A 169 20.00 -3.13 -5.34
N THR A 170 20.08 -1.82 -5.54
CA THR A 170 21.26 -0.99 -5.24
C THR A 170 21.45 -0.70 -3.75
N GLY A 171 20.46 -1.01 -2.91
CA GLY A 171 20.43 -0.64 -1.49
C GLY A 171 19.92 0.77 -1.21
N GLU A 172 19.47 1.50 -2.23
CA GLU A 172 18.85 2.82 -2.07
C GLU A 172 17.38 2.68 -1.65
N SER A 173 16.91 3.54 -0.74
CA SER A 173 15.50 3.61 -0.36
C SER A 173 14.73 4.52 -1.32
N SER A 174 13.55 4.07 -1.75
CA SER A 174 12.58 4.85 -2.51
C SER A 174 11.18 4.62 -1.95
N VAL A 175 10.21 5.36 -2.47
CA VAL A 175 8.78 5.17 -2.19
C VAL A 175 8.13 4.64 -3.45
N PHE A 176 7.62 3.42 -3.40
CA PHE A 176 6.70 2.90 -4.40
C PHE A 176 5.33 3.53 -4.15
N LYS A 177 4.75 4.15 -5.19
CA LYS A 177 3.35 4.54 -5.24
C LYS A 177 2.71 3.90 -6.46
N GLY A 178 1.62 3.17 -6.26
CA GLY A 178 0.89 2.50 -7.33
C GLY A 178 -0.10 1.47 -6.82
N VAL A 179 -0.44 0.51 -7.68
CA VAL A 179 -1.34 -0.59 -7.38
C VAL A 179 -0.56 -1.89 -7.49
N ASP A 180 -0.30 -2.52 -6.34
CA ASP A 180 0.34 -3.83 -6.26
C ASP A 180 -0.70 -4.96 -6.11
N PHE A 181 -0.22 -6.21 -6.14
CA PHE A 181 -1.14 -7.34 -6.05
C PHE A 181 -1.84 -7.44 -4.69
N ARG A 182 -1.20 -6.98 -3.61
CA ARG A 182 -1.85 -6.85 -2.30
C ARG A 182 -3.08 -5.93 -2.39
N THR A 183 -2.94 -4.77 -3.03
CA THR A 183 -4.04 -3.83 -3.26
C THR A 183 -5.14 -4.51 -4.09
N ALA A 184 -4.77 -5.26 -5.13
CA ALA A 184 -5.72 -6.04 -5.92
C ALA A 184 -6.52 -7.03 -5.08
N LEU A 185 -5.88 -7.80 -4.20
CA LEU A 185 -6.57 -8.73 -3.31
C LEU A 185 -7.53 -8.03 -2.35
N GLN A 186 -7.19 -6.81 -1.91
CA GLN A 186 -8.00 -6.05 -0.97
C GLN A 186 -9.26 -5.43 -1.60
N TYR A 187 -9.23 -5.06 -2.88
CA TYR A 187 -10.32 -4.30 -3.52
C TYR A 187 -10.86 -4.94 -4.81
N SER A 188 -10.51 -6.20 -5.09
CA SER A 188 -11.12 -6.94 -6.19
C SER A 188 -12.54 -7.32 -5.81
N ASP A 189 -13.48 -6.72 -6.54
CA ASP A 189 -14.91 -6.93 -6.41
C ASP A 189 -15.45 -7.86 -7.52
N ASP A 190 -16.60 -8.48 -7.28
CA ASP A 190 -17.34 -9.24 -8.30
C ASP A 190 -18.05 -8.31 -9.31
N GLU A 191 -17.92 -6.99 -9.15
CA GLU A 191 -18.53 -5.97 -10.00
C GLU A 191 -17.63 -5.49 -11.16
N GLY A 192 -16.66 -6.31 -11.56
CA GLY A 192 -15.76 -6.01 -12.67
C GLY A 192 -14.56 -5.15 -12.30
N ASP A 193 -14.07 -5.29 -11.06
CA ASP A 193 -12.90 -4.62 -10.50
C ASP A 193 -12.97 -3.09 -10.61
N LYS A 194 -14.17 -2.50 -10.42
CA LYS A 194 -14.36 -1.05 -10.59
C LYS A 194 -13.44 -0.26 -9.67
N ILE A 195 -13.28 -0.72 -8.43
CA ILE A 195 -12.43 -0.07 -7.43
C ILE A 195 -10.97 -0.10 -7.86
N ILE A 196 -10.45 -1.28 -8.24
CA ILE A 196 -9.06 -1.43 -8.70
C ILE A 196 -8.80 -0.62 -9.96
N ARG A 197 -9.68 -0.67 -10.95
CA ARG A 197 -9.55 0.11 -12.19
C ARG A 197 -9.54 1.61 -11.91
N ASN A 198 -10.35 2.07 -10.96
CA ASN A 198 -10.33 3.44 -10.50
C ASN A 198 -8.98 3.79 -9.85
N LEU A 199 -8.48 2.98 -8.91
CA LEU A 199 -7.16 3.19 -8.28
C LEU A 199 -6.02 3.27 -9.30
N ILE A 200 -6.03 2.37 -10.30
CA ILE A 200 -5.06 2.39 -11.41
C ILE A 200 -5.16 3.72 -12.19
N SER A 201 -6.39 4.15 -12.52
CA SER A 201 -6.65 5.41 -13.23
C SER A 201 -6.14 6.63 -12.47
N ASN A 202 -6.41 6.69 -11.15
CA ASN A 202 -6.01 7.83 -10.30
C ASN A 202 -4.50 7.96 -10.21
N TRP A 203 -3.81 6.85 -9.95
CA TRP A 203 -2.35 6.83 -9.91
C TRP A 203 -1.75 7.26 -11.26
N ARG A 204 -2.27 6.77 -12.39
CA ARG A 204 -1.80 7.16 -13.73
C ARG A 204 -2.02 8.66 -14.00
N ARG A 205 -3.16 9.20 -13.58
CA ARG A 205 -3.47 10.63 -13.70
C ARG A 205 -2.53 11.49 -12.86
N GLU A 206 -2.24 11.08 -11.62
CA GLU A 206 -1.22 11.73 -10.79
C GLU A 206 0.13 11.74 -11.51
N TYR A 207 0.60 10.59 -12.00
CA TYR A 207 1.87 10.50 -12.71
C TYR A 207 1.92 11.46 -13.91
N ASN A 208 0.88 11.44 -14.75
CA ASN A 208 0.80 12.31 -15.93
C ASN A 208 0.74 13.80 -15.54
N THR A 209 0.05 14.14 -14.46
CA THR A 209 0.01 15.51 -13.90
C THR A 209 1.39 15.97 -13.50
N LEU A 210 2.12 15.14 -12.73
CA LEU A 210 3.48 15.45 -12.29
C LEU A 210 4.47 15.57 -13.46
N GLN A 211 4.33 14.75 -14.50
CA GLN A 211 5.17 14.81 -15.71
C GLN A 211 5.00 16.12 -16.48
N GLN A 212 3.80 16.66 -16.53
CA GLN A 212 3.49 17.90 -17.25
C GLN A 212 3.81 19.15 -16.43
N MET A 213 3.99 19.01 -15.12
CA MET A 213 4.22 20.13 -14.23
C MET A 213 5.65 20.67 -14.35
N PRO A 214 5.85 22.00 -14.47
CA PRO A 214 7.18 22.57 -14.34
C PRO A 214 7.79 22.20 -12.98
N THR A 215 9.06 21.81 -12.97
CA THR A 215 9.73 21.36 -11.75
C THR A 215 9.81 22.49 -10.71
N TYR A 216 9.61 22.15 -9.44
CA TYR A 216 9.69 23.12 -8.34
C TYR A 216 10.15 22.47 -7.03
N PRO A 217 10.98 23.13 -6.21
CA PRO A 217 11.54 22.52 -4.99
C PRO A 217 10.50 22.06 -3.96
N ASN A 218 9.36 22.74 -3.84
CA ASN A 218 8.32 22.41 -2.86
C ASN A 218 7.16 21.57 -3.45
N VAL A 219 7.35 20.98 -4.62
CA VAL A 219 6.39 20.07 -5.25
C VAL A 219 7.11 18.77 -5.59
N LEU A 220 6.46 17.64 -5.34
CA LEU A 220 7.02 16.32 -5.64
C LEU A 220 7.37 16.24 -7.13
N PRO A 221 8.61 15.85 -7.50
CA PRO A 221 8.95 15.64 -8.90
C PRO A 221 8.23 14.39 -9.44
N PRO A 222 8.03 14.28 -10.76
CA PRO A 222 7.53 13.04 -11.33
C PRO A 222 8.46 11.86 -10.99
N PRO A 223 7.92 10.66 -10.72
CA PRO A 223 8.71 9.47 -10.44
C PRO A 223 9.72 9.19 -11.57
N PRO A 224 11.04 9.20 -11.32
CA PRO A 224 12.05 8.97 -12.37
C PRO A 224 12.12 7.51 -12.83
N THR A 225 11.59 6.59 -12.04
CA THR A 225 11.57 5.16 -12.33
C THR A 225 10.14 4.63 -12.22
N LEU A 226 9.71 3.84 -13.18
CA LEU A 226 8.43 3.14 -13.17
C LEU A 226 8.64 1.66 -12.81
N ALA A 227 7.78 1.16 -11.94
CA ALA A 227 7.75 -0.24 -11.55
C ALA A 227 6.84 -1.02 -12.51
N THR A 228 7.32 -2.18 -12.95
CA THR A 228 6.62 -3.03 -13.91
C THR A 228 6.40 -4.43 -13.39
N ILE A 229 5.36 -5.09 -13.90
CA ILE A 229 5.06 -6.50 -13.65
C ILE A 229 5.17 -7.24 -14.97
N GLN A 230 5.94 -8.32 -14.97
CA GLN A 230 6.02 -9.21 -16.11
C GLN A 230 4.69 -9.96 -16.26
N ARG A 231 4.12 -9.96 -17.47
CA ARG A 231 2.90 -10.76 -17.74
C ARG A 231 3.21 -12.26 -17.60
N PRO A 232 2.30 -13.07 -17.02
CA PRO A 232 2.53 -14.49 -16.80
C PRO A 232 2.92 -15.27 -18.06
N ASP A 233 2.30 -14.93 -19.19
CA ASP A 233 2.50 -15.58 -20.50
C ASP A 233 3.74 -15.06 -21.26
N ARG A 234 4.37 -13.98 -20.76
CA ARG A 234 5.49 -13.27 -21.41
C ARG A 234 5.22 -12.89 -22.87
N SER A 235 3.96 -12.82 -23.29
CA SER A 235 3.57 -12.61 -24.68
C SER A 235 3.72 -11.16 -25.13
N ALA A 236 3.72 -10.24 -24.15
CA ALA A 236 3.74 -8.80 -24.39
C ALA A 236 4.64 -8.06 -23.38
N MET A 237 4.79 -6.76 -23.62
CA MET A 237 5.56 -5.87 -22.76
C MET A 237 5.07 -5.92 -21.30
N PRO A 238 5.99 -5.77 -20.33
CA PRO A 238 5.62 -5.61 -18.92
C PRO A 238 4.58 -4.49 -18.74
N VAL A 239 3.64 -4.72 -17.83
CA VAL A 239 2.63 -3.70 -17.48
C VAL A 239 3.16 -2.82 -16.37
N ILE A 240 2.83 -1.52 -16.39
CA ILE A 240 3.27 -0.58 -15.35
C ILE A 240 2.29 -0.67 -14.18
N CYS A 241 2.81 -0.90 -12.98
CA CYS A 241 2.02 -0.99 -11.75
C CYS A 241 2.21 0.18 -10.79
N GLY A 242 3.25 1.01 -10.99
CA GLY A 242 3.52 2.14 -10.12
C GLY A 242 4.76 2.94 -10.51
N GLY A 243 5.10 3.93 -9.69
CA GLY A 243 6.31 4.75 -9.81
C GLY A 243 7.13 4.75 -8.53
N LEU A 244 8.44 4.94 -8.65
CA LEU A 244 9.36 5.12 -7.54
C LEU A 244 9.71 6.59 -7.38
N SER A 245 9.27 7.17 -6.27
CA SER A 245 9.56 8.54 -5.85
C SER A 245 10.69 8.57 -4.80
N PRO A 246 11.37 9.71 -4.62
CA PRO A 246 12.34 9.88 -3.54
C PRO A 246 11.72 9.62 -2.16
N PHE A 247 12.48 8.97 -1.26
CA PHE A 247 12.11 8.85 0.14
C PHE A 247 12.54 10.09 0.93
N TYR A 248 11.60 10.69 1.65
CA TYR A 248 11.81 11.88 2.46
C TYR A 248 11.83 11.52 3.95
N PRO A 249 13.01 11.49 4.59
CA PRO A 249 13.17 10.92 5.93
C PRO A 249 12.53 11.77 7.04
N GLY A 250 12.18 13.03 6.76
CA GLY A 250 11.48 13.88 7.72
C GLY A 250 10.02 13.50 7.94
N GLY A 251 9.46 12.56 7.15
CA GLY A 251 8.06 12.15 7.23
C GLY A 251 7.10 13.27 6.84
N ASN A 252 5.81 13.09 7.09
CA ASN A 252 4.81 14.12 6.80
C ASN A 252 4.66 15.14 7.95
N ALA A 253 4.29 16.38 7.61
CA ALA A 253 4.17 17.46 8.58
C ALA A 253 3.07 17.19 9.63
N ALA A 254 1.97 16.51 9.27
CA ALA A 254 0.91 16.15 10.22
C ALA A 254 1.42 15.23 11.34
N SER A 255 2.20 14.20 11.02
CA SER A 255 2.81 13.30 12.00
C SER A 255 3.73 14.08 12.96
N ARG A 256 4.53 15.00 12.44
CA ARG A 256 5.42 15.84 13.27
C ARG A 256 4.63 16.76 14.21
N ILE A 257 3.54 17.35 13.72
CA ILE A 257 2.62 18.15 14.54
C ILE A 257 2.03 17.29 15.66
N ASN A 258 1.54 16.09 15.32
CA ASN A 258 0.95 15.16 16.28
C ASN A 258 1.97 14.72 17.35
N ASP A 259 3.20 14.42 16.95
CA ASP A 259 4.27 14.03 17.88
C ASP A 259 4.67 15.17 18.81
N SER A 260 4.73 16.39 18.29
CA SER A 260 4.97 17.60 19.09
C SER A 260 3.86 17.77 20.15
N ASN A 261 2.59 17.64 19.73
CA ASN A 261 1.43 17.74 20.61
C ASN A 261 1.45 16.66 21.70
N LYS A 262 1.72 15.40 21.34
CA LYS A 262 1.83 14.27 22.29
C LYS A 262 2.92 14.51 23.34
N LYS A 263 4.05 15.11 22.93
CA LYS A 263 5.18 15.44 23.82
C LYS A 263 4.94 16.71 24.64
N GLY A 264 3.87 17.46 24.36
CA GLY A 264 3.64 18.78 24.97
C GLY A 264 4.69 19.83 24.59
N VAL A 265 5.47 19.58 23.54
CA VAL A 265 6.50 20.49 23.04
C VAL A 265 5.89 21.29 21.89
N ARG A 266 6.20 22.59 21.78
CA ARG A 266 5.78 23.38 20.62
C ARG A 266 6.84 23.27 19.53
N ILE A 267 6.41 23.06 18.28
CA ILE A 267 7.27 23.28 17.11
C ILE A 267 7.78 24.73 17.16
N ALA A 268 9.08 24.91 16.95
CA ALA A 268 9.75 26.19 16.96
C ALA A 268 9.15 27.16 15.91
N LEU A 269 9.10 28.46 16.24
CA LEU A 269 8.37 29.44 15.43
C LEU A 269 9.01 29.67 14.06
N ASP A 270 10.33 29.68 14.02
CA ASP A 270 11.14 29.72 12.80
C ASP A 270 10.81 28.55 11.86
N LEU A 271 10.75 27.33 12.40
CA LEU A 271 10.38 26.14 11.62
C LEU A 271 8.94 26.22 11.10
N LYS A 272 7.99 26.70 11.92
CA LYS A 272 6.61 26.93 11.45
C LYS A 272 6.55 27.95 10.33
N ALA A 273 7.26 29.07 10.47
CA ALA A 273 7.30 30.11 9.44
C ALA A 273 7.92 29.59 8.14
N HIS A 274 8.99 28.80 8.23
CA HIS A 274 9.62 28.10 7.10
C HIS A 274 8.62 27.17 6.38
N TRP A 275 7.92 26.33 7.13
CA TRP A 275 6.89 25.45 6.58
C TRP A 275 5.74 26.20 5.91
N CYS A 276 5.22 27.25 6.53
CA CYS A 276 4.20 28.09 5.92
C CYS A 276 4.69 28.71 4.61
N ALA A 277 5.95 29.15 4.55
CA ALA A 277 6.55 29.68 3.33
C ALA A 277 6.65 28.60 2.23
N ASN A 278 7.09 27.39 2.56
CA ASN A 278 7.13 26.27 1.59
C ASN A 278 5.74 25.90 1.08
N MET A 279 4.74 25.80 1.97
CA MET A 279 3.37 25.48 1.58
C MET A 279 2.76 26.55 0.66
N ALA A 280 2.98 27.83 0.99
CA ALA A 280 2.54 28.96 0.16
C ALA A 280 3.24 28.96 -1.20
N ALA A 281 4.55 28.68 -1.24
CA ALA A 281 5.33 28.58 -2.46
C ALA A 281 4.85 27.44 -3.37
N ALA A 282 4.58 26.26 -2.79
CA ALA A 282 4.00 25.13 -3.51
C ALA A 282 2.64 25.49 -4.12
N ALA A 283 1.71 26.03 -3.32
CA ALA A 283 0.39 26.44 -3.80
C ALA A 283 0.45 27.52 -4.89
N PHE A 284 1.34 28.50 -4.73
CA PHE A 284 1.58 29.52 -5.76
C PHE A 284 2.06 28.87 -7.06
N HIS A 285 3.05 27.98 -6.98
CA HIS A 285 3.55 27.27 -8.15
C HIS A 285 2.45 26.47 -8.84
N THR A 286 1.69 25.67 -8.08
CA THR A 286 0.57 24.87 -8.60
C THR A 286 -0.45 25.72 -9.35
N HIS A 287 -0.92 26.81 -8.74
CA HIS A 287 -2.01 27.60 -9.32
C HIS A 287 -1.53 28.58 -10.39
N ARG A 288 -0.38 29.24 -10.17
CA ARG A 288 0.07 30.36 -11.01
C ARG A 288 1.02 29.95 -12.11
N ILE A 289 1.84 28.91 -11.89
CA ILE A 289 2.84 28.45 -12.86
C ILE A 289 2.32 27.22 -13.59
N ALA A 290 1.96 26.16 -12.86
CA ALA A 290 1.47 24.91 -13.44
C ALA A 290 0.03 24.99 -13.96
N LYS A 291 -0.74 26.02 -13.56
CA LYS A 291 -2.13 26.26 -13.99
C LYS A 291 -3.06 25.08 -13.71
N THR A 292 -2.84 24.40 -12.58
CA THR A 292 -3.65 23.27 -12.12
C THR A 292 -4.06 23.47 -10.65
N TYR A 293 -4.81 22.52 -10.10
CA TYR A 293 -5.26 22.50 -8.73
C TYR A 293 -4.90 21.18 -8.05
N HIS A 294 -4.46 21.24 -6.80
CA HIS A 294 -4.18 20.05 -5.98
C HIS A 294 -5.43 19.47 -5.30
N MET A 295 -6.42 20.32 -4.98
CA MET A 295 -7.70 19.99 -4.31
C MET A 295 -7.60 19.46 -2.86
N ASP A 296 -6.47 18.90 -2.44
CA ASP A 296 -6.28 18.32 -1.10
C ASP A 296 -5.03 18.88 -0.37
N ILE A 297 -4.94 20.21 -0.21
CA ILE A 297 -3.80 20.84 0.49
C ILE A 297 -4.00 20.74 2.00
N LYS A 298 -3.21 19.89 2.66
CA LYS A 298 -3.21 19.71 4.13
C LYS A 298 -1.84 19.27 4.63
N PRO A 299 -1.51 19.44 5.93
CA PRO A 299 -0.19 19.04 6.46
C PRO A 299 0.20 17.58 6.22
N GLY A 300 -0.78 16.67 6.08
CA GLY A 300 -0.52 15.27 5.76
C GLY A 300 0.06 15.04 4.36
N ASN A 301 -0.19 15.96 3.43
CA ASN A 301 0.25 15.88 2.03
C ASN A 301 1.53 16.71 1.79
N PHE A 302 2.23 17.10 2.86
CA PHE A 302 3.56 17.68 2.80
C PHE A 302 4.55 16.79 3.52
N VAL A 303 5.54 16.28 2.78
CA VAL A 303 6.66 15.51 3.33
C VAL A 303 7.88 16.41 3.49
N ALA A 304 8.69 16.15 4.52
CA ALA A 304 9.86 16.95 4.84
C ALA A 304 11.15 16.26 4.37
N ASP A 305 11.99 16.99 3.63
CA ASP A 305 13.35 16.54 3.33
C ASP A 305 14.28 16.62 4.55
N ALA A 306 15.55 16.26 4.36
CA ALA A 306 16.57 16.28 5.41
C ALA A 306 16.91 17.70 5.92
N SER A 307 16.49 18.75 5.20
CA SER A 307 16.68 20.16 5.57
C SER A 307 15.37 20.81 6.04
N ASP A 308 14.36 20.00 6.40
CA ASP A 308 13.04 20.46 6.84
C ASP A 308 12.28 21.29 5.81
N ASN A 309 12.65 21.25 4.53
CA ASN A 309 11.81 21.82 3.48
C ASN A 309 10.60 20.93 3.26
N LEU A 310 9.42 21.54 3.12
CA LEU A 310 8.21 20.80 2.80
C LEU A 310 8.01 20.65 1.28
N ILE A 311 7.63 19.44 0.87
CA ILE A 311 7.35 19.05 -0.51
C ILE A 311 5.91 18.58 -0.58
N LEU A 312 5.10 19.22 -1.42
CA LEU A 312 3.71 18.85 -1.69
C LEU A 312 3.65 17.58 -2.52
N CYS A 313 3.01 16.55 -1.98
CA CYS A 313 2.80 15.25 -2.60
C CYS A 313 1.31 14.87 -2.61
N ASP A 314 1.00 13.67 -3.08
CA ASP A 314 -0.35 13.12 -3.13
C ASP A 314 -1.28 13.86 -4.11
N TRP A 315 -0.92 13.79 -5.38
CA TRP A 315 -1.62 14.47 -6.48
C TRP A 315 -2.75 13.63 -7.06
N GLU A 316 -3.20 12.60 -6.33
CA GLU A 316 -4.43 11.90 -6.63
C GLU A 316 -5.58 12.89 -6.43
N GLN A 317 -6.17 13.37 -7.52
CA GLN A 317 -7.28 14.32 -7.48
C GLN A 317 -8.57 13.60 -7.04
N HIS A 318 -8.64 13.31 -5.75
CA HIS A 318 -9.85 12.87 -5.07
C HIS A 318 -10.54 14.03 -4.38
N ASP A 319 -11.85 13.91 -4.18
CA ASP A 319 -12.67 14.94 -3.53
C ASP A 319 -11.98 15.49 -2.27
N ALA A 320 -11.99 16.81 -2.11
CA ALA A 320 -11.39 17.44 -0.95
C ALA A 320 -12.12 16.97 0.33
N PRO A 321 -11.42 16.57 1.39
CA PRO A 321 -12.07 16.13 2.61
C PRO A 321 -12.89 17.27 3.21
N ALA A 322 -14.04 16.95 3.82
CA ALA A 322 -14.97 17.94 4.37
C ALA A 322 -14.29 18.96 5.32
N THR A 323 -13.20 18.58 5.99
CA THR A 323 -12.44 19.45 6.91
C THR A 323 -11.59 20.51 6.21
N THR A 324 -11.31 20.37 4.91
CA THR A 324 -10.52 21.33 4.11
C THR A 324 -11.25 21.78 2.85
N LEU A 325 -12.49 21.33 2.66
CA LEU A 325 -13.35 21.77 1.57
C LEU A 325 -13.64 23.26 1.73
N ALA A 326 -13.40 24.02 0.66
CA ALA A 326 -13.70 25.45 0.68
C ALA A 326 -15.22 25.66 0.73
N PRO A 327 -15.75 26.69 1.40
CA PRO A 327 -17.18 26.92 1.51
C PRO A 327 -17.92 27.00 0.16
N GLU A 328 -17.26 27.52 -0.87
CA GLU A 328 -17.78 27.58 -2.23
C GLU A 328 -17.91 26.21 -2.91
N ALA A 329 -17.15 25.21 -2.45
CA ALA A 329 -17.17 23.84 -2.95
C ALA A 329 -18.11 22.93 -2.14
N ASP A 330 -18.53 23.35 -0.95
CA ASP A 330 -19.40 22.59 -0.04
C ASP A 330 -20.90 22.65 -0.43
N ALA A 331 -21.28 23.42 -1.46
CA ALA A 331 -22.68 23.62 -1.90
C ALA A 331 -23.65 24.09 -0.80
N THR A 332 -23.15 24.39 0.40
CA THR A 332 -23.90 24.93 1.55
C THR A 332 -23.86 26.46 1.63
N SER A 333 -23.01 27.11 0.84
CA SER A 333 -22.94 28.57 0.77
C SER A 333 -24.02 29.11 -0.19
N PRO A 334 -24.94 29.97 0.27
CA PRO A 334 -25.86 30.64 -0.64
C PRO A 334 -25.06 31.60 -1.53
N VAL A 335 -25.29 31.52 -2.83
CA VAL A 335 -24.76 32.46 -3.84
C VAL A 335 -25.39 33.83 -3.68
#